data_AF-A0A962A324-F1
#
_entry.id   AF-A0A962A324-F1
#
_cell.length_a   1.000
_cell.length_b   1.000
_cell.length_c   1.000
_cell.angle_alpha   90.00
_cell.angle_beta   90.00
_cell.angle_gamma   90.00
#
_symmetry.space_group_name_H-M   'P 1'
#
loop_
_entity.id
_entity.type
_entity.pdbx_description
1 polymer ?
#
loop_
_entity_poly.entity_id
_entity_poly.type
_entity_poly.pdbx_seq_one_letter_code
_entity_poly.pdbx_strand_id
1 'polypeptide(L)'
;MSILSENELALLHTQLTVPMVAGDIIYDDLQMEEDVQYALHETLSDLDPDSALLAIALSAKHIALKFTKESSLATALSIEASKLIDDYAPEWIANYQGGPVNEDKLYDTLRHIPEDLESLADLLESLRCNMDRAKKSIAMLCDILSIQARAHMEIAGYILDELEKRFSGESAQGEGESGLYSMAGLPEKRPHNDNIILFPVHLRR
;
A
#
# COMPACT_ATOMS: atom_id res chain seq x y z
N MET A 1 20.85 1.05 10.10
CA MET A 1 21.42 0.65 8.79
C MET A 1 20.35 -0.18 8.13
N SER A 2 19.79 0.28 7.01
CA SER A 2 18.69 -0.45 6.35
C SER A 2 19.23 -1.77 5.79
N ILE A 3 18.39 -2.80 5.83
CA ILE A 3 18.73 -4.16 5.38
C ILE A 3 18.80 -4.24 3.85
N LEU A 4 18.18 -3.29 3.16
CA LEU A 4 18.09 -3.22 1.70
C LEU A 4 19.36 -2.66 1.06
N SER A 5 19.73 -3.22 -0.09
CA SER A 5 20.74 -2.65 -0.98
C SER A 5 20.23 -1.38 -1.68
N GLU A 6 21.15 -0.54 -2.16
CA GLU A 6 20.80 0.67 -2.91
C GLU A 6 19.98 0.35 -4.18
N ASN A 7 20.26 -0.78 -4.82
CA ASN A 7 19.52 -1.25 -5.99
C ASN A 7 18.07 -1.63 -5.66
N GLU A 8 17.85 -2.25 -4.50
CA GLU A 8 16.52 -2.64 -4.02
C GLU A 8 15.69 -1.42 -3.64
N LEU A 9 16.30 -0.43 -2.99
CA LEU A 9 15.64 0.86 -2.74
C LEU A 9 15.28 1.56 -4.05
N ALA A 10 16.20 1.62 -5.02
CA ALA A 10 15.91 2.21 -6.32
C ALA A 10 14.77 1.51 -7.05
N LEU A 11 14.69 0.17 -6.94
CA LEU A 11 13.58 -0.62 -7.48
C LEU A 11 12.25 -0.20 -6.85
N LEU A 12 12.16 -0.14 -5.52
CA LEU A 12 10.94 0.25 -4.80
C LEU A 12 10.47 1.65 -5.20
N HIS A 13 11.39 2.62 -5.25
CA HIS A 13 11.09 3.98 -5.68
C HIS A 13 10.54 4.04 -7.11
N THR A 14 11.08 3.22 -8.00
CA THR A 14 10.66 3.19 -9.42
C THR A 14 9.32 2.49 -9.61
N GLN A 15 9.07 1.39 -8.89
CA GLN A 15 7.84 0.60 -9.07
C GLN A 15 6.64 1.23 -8.37
N LEU A 16 6.83 1.76 -7.16
CA LEU A 16 5.72 2.32 -6.38
C LEU A 16 5.39 3.76 -6.78
N THR A 17 6.28 4.45 -7.50
CA THR A 17 6.16 5.80 -8.10
C THR A 17 5.89 6.96 -7.11
N VAL A 18 4.94 6.82 -6.18
CA VAL A 18 4.57 7.80 -5.16
C VAL A 18 5.78 8.30 -4.34
N PRO A 19 6.74 7.46 -3.92
CA PRO A 19 7.91 7.95 -3.19
C PRO A 19 8.78 8.94 -3.97
N MET A 20 8.84 8.80 -5.30
CA MET A 20 9.56 9.74 -6.17
C MET A 20 8.86 11.10 -6.21
N VAL A 21 7.54 11.10 -6.44
CA VAL A 21 6.73 12.33 -6.45
C VAL A 21 6.78 13.03 -5.09
N ALA A 22 6.72 12.27 -4.00
CA ALA A 22 6.93 12.80 -2.65
C ALA A 22 8.31 13.46 -2.52
N GLY A 23 9.36 12.84 -3.04
CA GLY A 23 10.69 13.42 -3.14
C GLY A 23 10.69 14.77 -3.86
N ASP A 24 10.07 14.85 -5.03
CA ASP A 24 10.00 16.07 -5.85
C ASP A 24 9.28 17.21 -5.11
N ILE A 25 8.17 16.91 -4.40
CA ILE A 25 7.45 17.87 -3.56
C ILE A 25 8.32 18.37 -2.39
N ILE A 26 9.14 17.50 -1.83
CA ILE A 26 9.91 17.77 -0.61
C ILE A 26 11.22 18.50 -0.93
N TYR A 27 11.94 18.10 -1.98
CA TYR A 27 13.30 18.57 -2.25
C TYR A 27 13.38 19.53 -3.43
N ASP A 28 12.52 19.36 -4.43
CA ASP A 28 12.50 20.17 -5.66
C ASP A 28 11.40 21.25 -5.65
N ASP A 29 10.71 21.41 -4.51
CA ASP A 29 9.67 22.40 -4.26
C ASP A 29 8.51 22.35 -5.27
N LEU A 30 8.22 21.14 -5.78
CA LEU A 30 7.06 20.91 -6.63
C LEU A 30 5.79 21.34 -5.89
N GLN A 31 5.05 22.26 -6.51
CA GLN A 31 3.82 22.76 -5.93
C GLN A 31 2.72 21.70 -6.01
N MET A 32 2.00 21.54 -4.90
CA MET A 32 0.91 20.59 -4.81
C MET A 32 -0.37 21.18 -5.43
N GLU A 33 -0.41 21.24 -6.76
CA GLU A 33 -1.59 21.64 -7.54
C GLU A 33 -2.70 20.55 -7.51
N GLU A 34 -3.92 20.89 -7.89
CA GLU A 34 -5.09 19.98 -7.76
C GLU A 34 -4.93 18.70 -8.60
N ASP A 35 -4.30 18.79 -9.76
CA ASP A 35 -3.98 17.66 -10.63
C ASP A 35 -2.96 16.71 -10.00
N VAL A 36 -1.92 17.24 -9.34
CA VAL A 36 -0.93 16.45 -8.60
C VAL A 36 -1.61 15.75 -7.41
N GLN A 37 -2.48 16.44 -6.68
CA GLN A 37 -3.23 15.83 -5.56
C GLN A 37 -4.12 14.68 -6.05
N TYR A 38 -4.86 14.91 -7.13
CA TYR A 38 -5.71 13.90 -7.74
C TYR A 38 -4.90 12.68 -8.21
N ALA A 39 -3.81 12.91 -8.94
CA ALA A 39 -2.95 11.85 -9.44
C ALA A 39 -2.33 11.02 -8.31
N LEU A 40 -1.94 11.67 -7.19
CA LEU A 40 -1.44 10.95 -6.01
C LEU A 40 -2.53 10.09 -5.37
N HIS A 41 -3.76 10.60 -5.25
CA HIS A 41 -4.86 9.81 -4.72
C HIS A 41 -5.18 8.61 -5.61
N GLU A 42 -5.25 8.80 -6.93
CA GLU A 42 -5.52 7.75 -7.92
C GLU A 42 -4.42 6.68 -7.91
N THR A 43 -3.15 7.12 -7.98
CA THR A 43 -2.00 6.20 -7.97
C THR A 43 -1.96 5.36 -6.70
N LEU A 44 -2.23 5.97 -5.53
CA LEU A 44 -2.27 5.22 -4.27
C LEU A 44 -3.48 4.29 -4.18
N SER A 45 -4.64 4.67 -4.71
CA SER A 45 -5.84 3.82 -4.66
C SER A 45 -5.74 2.56 -5.53
N ASP A 46 -4.89 2.60 -6.55
CA ASP A 46 -4.66 1.47 -7.46
C ASP A 46 -3.68 0.41 -6.90
N LEU A 47 -3.01 0.70 -5.78
CA LEU A 47 -2.09 -0.23 -5.14
C LEU A 47 -2.82 -1.25 -4.26
N ASP A 48 -2.26 -2.45 -4.14
CA ASP A 48 -2.65 -3.38 -3.08
C ASP A 48 -2.18 -2.85 -1.71
N PRO A 49 -2.81 -3.24 -0.58
CA PRO A 49 -2.52 -2.66 0.73
C PRO A 49 -1.06 -2.78 1.19
N ASP A 50 -0.36 -3.86 0.86
CA ASP A 50 1.05 -4.07 1.17
C ASP A 50 1.96 -3.10 0.38
N SER A 51 1.65 -2.91 -0.89
CA SER A 51 2.33 -1.99 -1.79
C SER A 51 2.07 -0.54 -1.39
N ALA A 52 0.84 -0.23 -1.00
CA ALA A 52 0.45 1.07 -0.46
C ALA A 52 1.18 1.38 0.86
N LEU A 53 1.26 0.42 1.78
CA LEU A 53 2.01 0.55 3.02
C LEU A 53 3.47 0.93 2.76
N LEU A 54 4.14 0.22 1.84
CA LEU A 54 5.53 0.54 1.47
C LEU A 54 5.68 1.90 0.79
N ALA A 55 4.77 2.23 -0.14
CA ALA A 55 4.79 3.51 -0.84
C ALA A 55 4.63 4.68 0.14
N ILE A 56 3.71 4.54 1.09
CA ILE A 56 3.45 5.53 2.14
C ILE A 56 4.63 5.59 3.11
N ALA A 57 5.19 4.46 3.55
CA ALA A 57 6.34 4.43 4.46
C ALA A 57 7.57 5.10 3.84
N LEU A 58 7.90 4.81 2.58
CA LEU A 58 9.01 5.46 1.86
C LEU A 58 8.80 6.97 1.75
N SER A 59 7.58 7.40 1.40
CA SER A 59 7.21 8.82 1.31
C SER A 59 7.28 9.51 2.69
N ALA A 60 6.74 8.86 3.71
CA ALA A 60 6.77 9.33 5.10
C ALA A 60 8.20 9.49 5.62
N LYS A 61 9.11 8.58 5.24
CA LYS A 61 10.53 8.69 5.58
C LYS A 61 11.18 9.92 4.95
N HIS A 62 10.87 10.26 3.70
CA HIS A 62 11.36 11.50 3.09
C HIS A 62 10.88 12.74 3.84
N ILE A 63 9.59 12.79 4.18
CA ILE A 63 8.99 13.89 4.96
C ILE A 63 9.70 13.99 6.30
N ALA A 64 9.78 12.88 7.02
CA ALA A 64 10.38 12.80 8.33
C ALA A 64 11.82 13.30 8.34
N LEU A 65 12.66 12.82 7.41
CA LEU A 65 14.07 13.21 7.30
C LEU A 65 14.25 14.72 7.12
N LYS A 66 13.35 15.41 6.41
CA LYS A 66 13.37 16.87 6.26
C LYS A 66 13.14 17.61 7.59
N PHE A 67 12.42 17.01 8.54
CA PHE A 67 12.03 17.68 9.81
C PHE A 67 12.56 17.01 11.09
N THR A 68 13.37 15.96 11.00
CA THR A 68 13.91 15.24 12.17
C THR A 68 14.60 16.15 13.21
N LYS A 69 15.26 17.22 12.76
CA LYS A 69 15.94 18.17 13.65
C LYS A 69 14.99 19.16 14.34
N GLU A 70 13.79 19.34 13.79
CA GLU A 70 12.81 20.35 14.20
C GLU A 70 11.65 19.75 15.02
N SER A 71 11.36 18.46 14.85
CA SER A 71 10.17 17.82 15.40
C SER A 71 10.46 16.41 15.92
N SER A 72 10.09 16.16 17.18
CA SER A 72 10.11 14.83 17.77
C SER A 72 9.11 13.89 17.07
N LEU A 73 7.99 14.42 16.56
CA LEU A 73 7.04 13.64 15.76
C LEU A 73 7.67 13.21 14.43
N ALA A 74 8.46 14.06 13.79
CA ALA A 74 9.20 13.67 12.59
C ALA A 74 10.25 12.59 12.90
N THR A 75 10.86 12.62 14.08
CA THR A 75 11.76 11.54 14.52
C THR A 75 11.00 10.23 14.72
N ALA A 76 9.84 10.25 15.39
CA ALA A 76 8.99 9.07 15.56
C ALA A 76 8.54 8.50 14.20
N LEU A 77 8.05 9.36 13.30
CA LEU A 77 7.66 8.97 11.94
C LEU A 77 8.84 8.35 11.17
N SER A 78 10.05 8.91 11.30
CA SER A 78 11.24 8.34 10.64
C SER A 78 11.57 6.94 11.14
N ILE A 79 11.40 6.69 12.43
CA ILE A 79 11.68 5.39 13.05
C ILE A 79 10.63 4.39 12.58
N GLU A 80 9.35 4.73 12.69
CA GLU A 80 8.26 3.83 12.29
C GLU A 80 8.32 3.50 10.80
N ALA A 81 8.46 4.51 9.94
CA ALA A 81 8.61 4.29 8.51
C ALA A 81 9.82 3.41 8.16
N SER A 82 10.94 3.55 8.89
CA SER A 82 12.12 2.70 8.65
C SER A 82 11.88 1.26 9.08
N LYS A 83 11.22 1.04 10.22
CA LYS A 83 10.82 -0.30 10.66
C LYS A 83 9.95 -0.98 9.61
N LEU A 84 8.91 -0.30 9.13
CA LEU A 84 8.00 -0.84 8.11
C LEU A 84 8.72 -1.16 6.79
N ILE A 85 9.63 -0.30 6.34
CA ILE A 85 10.44 -0.60 5.16
C ILE A 85 11.29 -1.85 5.39
N ASP A 86 11.97 -1.95 6.54
CA ASP A 86 12.82 -3.09 6.84
C ASP A 86 12.01 -4.40 7.01
N ASP A 87 10.77 -4.32 7.51
CA ASP A 87 9.89 -5.47 7.74
C ASP A 87 9.21 -5.97 6.45
N TYR A 88 8.69 -5.07 5.60
CA TYR A 88 7.84 -5.45 4.46
C TYR A 88 8.58 -5.46 3.11
N ALA A 89 9.61 -4.64 2.92
CA ALA A 89 10.25 -4.50 1.61
C ALA A 89 10.96 -5.78 1.11
N PRO A 90 11.68 -6.55 1.94
CA PRO A 90 12.36 -7.76 1.46
C PRO A 90 11.38 -8.79 0.87
N GLU A 91 10.24 -9.00 1.54
CA GLU A 91 9.20 -9.91 1.07
C GLU A 91 8.51 -9.38 -0.18
N TRP A 92 8.18 -8.08 -0.22
CA TRP A 92 7.60 -7.45 -1.40
C TRP A 92 8.50 -7.61 -2.64
N ILE A 93 9.81 -7.36 -2.50
CA ILE A 93 10.79 -7.53 -3.59
C ILE A 93 10.86 -9.00 -4.03
N ALA A 94 10.88 -9.93 -3.09
CA ALA A 94 10.89 -11.36 -3.40
C ALA A 94 9.64 -11.78 -4.18
N ASN A 95 8.46 -11.25 -3.82
CA ASN A 95 7.20 -11.54 -4.50
C ASN A 95 7.13 -10.90 -5.89
N TYR A 96 7.60 -9.67 -6.03
CA TYR A 96 7.70 -8.98 -7.32
C TYR A 96 8.57 -9.77 -8.32
N GLN A 97 9.64 -10.41 -7.85
CA GLN A 97 10.54 -11.21 -8.68
C GLN A 97 10.11 -12.68 -8.84
N GLY A 98 9.42 -13.23 -7.84
CA GLY A 98 9.16 -14.67 -7.67
C GLY A 98 7.82 -15.18 -8.18
N GLY A 99 6.88 -14.30 -8.52
CA GLY A 99 5.54 -14.67 -8.98
C GLY A 99 4.54 -14.87 -7.83
N PRO A 100 3.33 -15.39 -8.11
CA PRO A 100 2.18 -15.26 -7.23
C PRO A 100 2.38 -15.92 -5.85
N VAL A 101 1.93 -15.21 -4.82
CA VAL A 101 1.99 -15.61 -3.41
C VAL A 101 0.86 -16.61 -3.10
N ASN A 102 1.16 -17.63 -2.28
CA ASN A 102 0.12 -18.57 -1.80
C ASN A 102 -0.75 -17.89 -0.72
N GLU A 103 -2.03 -18.27 -0.60
CA GLU A 103 -3.01 -17.68 0.31
C GLU A 103 -2.55 -17.68 1.79
N ASP A 104 -1.88 -18.75 2.25
CA ASP A 104 -1.34 -18.81 3.63
C ASP A 104 -0.30 -17.71 3.89
N LYS A 105 0.55 -17.43 2.90
CA LYS A 105 1.56 -16.37 3.00
C LYS A 105 0.93 -14.99 2.91
N LEU A 106 -0.08 -14.83 2.06
CA LEU A 106 -0.83 -13.58 1.93
C LEU A 106 -1.49 -13.21 3.28
N TYR A 107 -2.08 -14.19 3.97
CA TYR A 107 -2.64 -13.97 5.30
C TYR A 107 -1.58 -13.52 6.31
N ASP A 108 -0.44 -14.22 6.37
CA ASP A 108 0.65 -13.85 7.29
C ASP A 108 1.21 -12.46 7.01
N THR A 109 1.29 -12.04 5.74
CA THR A 109 1.72 -10.68 5.36
C THR A 109 0.66 -9.64 5.73
N LEU A 110 -0.63 -9.89 5.44
CA LEU A 110 -1.70 -8.91 5.64
C LEU A 110 -2.07 -8.70 7.11
N ARG A 111 -1.89 -9.69 7.99
CA ARG A 111 -2.47 -9.66 9.35
C ARG A 111 -2.06 -8.45 10.20
N HIS A 112 -0.90 -7.85 9.93
CA HIS A 112 -0.36 -6.69 10.65
C HIS A 112 -0.49 -5.38 9.88
N ILE A 113 -0.76 -5.45 8.58
CA ILE A 113 -0.82 -4.28 7.68
C ILE A 113 -1.86 -3.25 8.13
N PRO A 114 -3.09 -3.61 8.57
CA PRO A 114 -4.05 -2.62 9.06
C PRO A 114 -3.51 -1.77 10.23
N GLU A 115 -2.92 -2.40 11.25
CA GLU A 115 -2.39 -1.70 12.43
C GLU A 115 -1.20 -0.80 12.07
N ASP A 116 -0.34 -1.27 11.16
CA ASP A 116 0.81 -0.50 10.68
C ASP A 116 0.38 0.71 9.83
N LEU A 117 -0.66 0.55 8.99
CA LEU A 117 -1.26 1.64 8.22
C LEU A 117 -1.94 2.67 9.13
N GLU A 118 -2.68 2.23 10.16
CA GLU A 118 -3.29 3.10 11.15
C GLU A 118 -2.22 3.94 11.87
N SER A 119 -1.17 3.27 12.34
CA SER A 119 -0.05 3.90 13.04
C SER A 119 0.64 4.97 12.18
N LEU A 120 0.86 4.68 10.89
CA LEU A 120 1.40 5.68 9.96
C LEU A 120 0.43 6.86 9.75
N ALA A 121 -0.86 6.59 9.58
CA ALA A 121 -1.86 7.64 9.35
C ALA A 121 -1.89 8.63 10.52
N ASP A 122 -1.87 8.12 11.75
CA ASP A 122 -1.91 8.93 12.97
C ASP A 122 -0.64 9.78 13.14
N LEU A 123 0.53 9.22 12.83
CA LEU A 123 1.80 9.97 12.87
C LEU A 123 1.84 11.06 11.78
N LEU A 124 1.37 10.76 10.57
CA LEU A 124 1.31 11.71 9.46
C LEU A 124 0.35 12.86 9.76
N GLU A 125 -0.83 12.55 10.28
CA GLU A 125 -1.82 13.56 10.68
C GLU A 125 -1.30 14.43 11.83
N SER A 126 -0.69 13.81 12.85
CA SER A 126 -0.08 14.52 13.97
C SER A 126 1.03 15.45 13.50
N LEU A 127 1.88 14.99 12.57
CA LEU A 127 2.93 15.81 12.00
C LEU A 127 2.35 16.98 11.19
N ARG A 128 1.34 16.74 10.34
CA ARG A 128 0.62 17.75 9.57
C ARG A 128 0.08 18.87 10.47
N CYS A 129 -0.59 18.51 11.56
CA CYS A 129 -1.18 19.46 12.49
C CYS A 129 -0.14 20.37 13.16
N ASN A 130 1.12 19.94 13.21
CA ASN A 130 2.24 20.72 13.77
C ASN A 130 3.06 21.47 12.71
N MET A 131 2.69 21.41 11.43
CA MET A 131 3.40 22.13 10.37
C MET A 131 2.97 23.61 10.29
N ASP A 132 3.93 24.48 9.98
CA ASP A 132 3.66 25.89 9.67
C ASP A 132 2.92 26.02 8.32
N ARG A 133 2.09 27.07 8.20
CA ARG A 133 1.33 27.42 6.99
C ARG A 133 2.21 27.64 5.77
N ALA A 134 3.49 28.01 5.97
CA ALA A 134 4.46 28.15 4.88
C ALA A 134 4.80 26.80 4.19
N LYS A 135 4.57 25.67 4.85
CA LYS A 135 4.87 24.32 4.34
C LYS A 135 3.63 23.64 3.73
N LYS A 136 2.80 24.41 3.00
CA LYS A 136 1.47 23.98 2.52
C LYS A 136 1.50 22.68 1.70
N SER A 137 2.41 22.57 0.72
CA SER A 137 2.52 21.36 -0.13
C SER A 137 2.83 20.11 0.70
N ILE A 138 3.74 20.21 1.66
CA ILE A 138 4.11 19.07 2.51
C ILE A 138 2.97 18.71 3.46
N ALA A 139 2.26 19.71 4.00
CA ALA A 139 1.08 19.46 4.83
C ALA A 139 -0.04 18.75 4.04
N MET A 140 -0.24 19.13 2.77
CA MET A 140 -1.13 18.43 1.85
C MET A 140 -0.65 17.00 1.57
N LEU A 141 0.66 16.78 1.41
CA LEU A 141 1.21 15.45 1.18
C LEU A 141 0.95 14.53 2.38
N CYS A 142 1.19 15.02 3.60
CA CYS A 142 0.84 14.29 4.82
C CYS A 142 -0.65 13.95 4.88
N ASP A 143 -1.52 14.86 4.44
CA ASP A 143 -2.97 14.64 4.41
C ASP A 143 -3.33 13.50 3.46
N ILE A 144 -2.90 13.58 2.20
CA ILE A 144 -3.14 12.54 1.18
C ILE A 144 -2.66 11.18 1.66
N LEU A 145 -1.41 11.11 2.15
CA LEU A 145 -0.82 9.87 2.64
C LEU A 145 -1.60 9.31 3.84
N SER A 146 -2.07 10.16 4.76
CA SER A 146 -2.86 9.72 5.91
C SER A 146 -4.26 9.22 5.52
N ILE A 147 -4.89 9.86 4.53
CA ILE A 147 -6.20 9.44 4.00
C ILE A 147 -6.05 8.07 3.33
N GLN A 148 -5.03 7.91 2.48
CA GLN A 148 -4.79 6.67 1.76
C GLN A 148 -4.37 5.54 2.69
N ALA A 149 -3.59 5.82 3.74
CA ALA A 149 -3.25 4.83 4.75
C ALA A 149 -4.52 4.25 5.42
N ARG A 150 -5.48 5.12 5.80
CA ARG A 150 -6.76 4.67 6.38
C ARG A 150 -7.63 3.93 5.39
N ALA A 151 -7.67 4.36 4.12
CA ALA A 151 -8.41 3.64 3.09
C ALA A 151 -7.87 2.21 2.90
N HIS A 152 -6.54 2.07 2.82
CA HIS A 152 -5.90 0.76 2.67
C HIS A 152 -5.98 -0.10 3.92
N MET A 153 -6.04 0.49 5.11
CA MET A 153 -6.31 -0.20 6.37
C MET A 153 -7.66 -0.92 6.31
N GLU A 154 -8.71 -0.21 5.88
CA GLU A 154 -10.06 -0.79 5.72
C GLU A 154 -10.09 -1.90 4.66
N ILE A 155 -9.39 -1.70 3.53
CA ILE A 155 -9.28 -2.71 2.47
C ILE A 155 -8.56 -3.96 3.00
N ALA A 156 -7.43 -3.81 3.67
CA ALA A 156 -6.68 -4.92 4.26
C ALA A 156 -7.50 -5.67 5.32
N GLY A 157 -8.20 -4.94 6.19
CA GLY A 157 -9.11 -5.52 7.18
C GLY A 157 -10.20 -6.37 6.54
N TYR A 158 -10.85 -5.85 5.50
CA TYR A 158 -11.87 -6.61 4.75
C TYR A 158 -11.30 -7.89 4.11
N ILE A 159 -10.10 -7.82 3.52
CA ILE A 159 -9.46 -8.99 2.90
C ILE A 159 -9.14 -10.04 3.97
N LEU A 160 -8.63 -9.63 5.13
CA LEU A 160 -8.35 -10.54 6.26
C LEU A 160 -9.61 -11.23 6.75
N ASP A 161 -10.68 -10.48 6.99
CA ASP A 161 -11.97 -11.03 7.43
C ASP A 161 -12.50 -12.09 6.43
N GLU A 162 -12.34 -11.85 5.13
CA GLU A 162 -12.76 -12.80 4.09
C GLU A 162 -11.85 -14.03 4.02
N LEU A 163 -10.55 -13.88 4.25
CA LEU A 163 -9.62 -15.02 4.33
C LEU A 163 -9.94 -15.87 5.57
N GLU A 164 -10.16 -15.25 6.74
CA GLU A 164 -10.49 -15.96 7.98
C GLU A 164 -11.76 -16.81 7.84
N LYS A 165 -12.82 -16.27 7.23
CA LYS A 165 -14.07 -17.02 6.96
C LYS A 165 -13.84 -18.26 6.08
N ARG A 166 -12.92 -18.17 5.12
CA ARG A 166 -12.57 -19.30 4.25
C ARG A 166 -11.78 -20.36 5.03
N PHE A 167 -10.83 -19.95 5.87
CA PHE A 167 -10.03 -20.87 6.69
C PHE A 167 -10.84 -21.53 7.82
N SER A 168 -11.82 -20.84 8.40
CA SER A 168 -12.70 -21.37 9.45
C SER A 168 -13.73 -22.38 8.94
N GLY A 169 -13.82 -22.57 7.62
CA GLY A 169 -14.79 -23.48 7.01
C GLY A 169 -16.23 -22.97 7.08
N GLU A 170 -16.44 -21.69 7.42
CA GLU A 170 -17.72 -21.00 7.30
C GLU A 170 -18.01 -20.67 5.83
N SER A 171 -18.02 -21.71 5.00
CA SER A 171 -18.63 -21.63 3.67
C SER A 171 -20.11 -21.33 3.88
N ALA A 172 -20.54 -20.14 3.44
CA ALA A 172 -21.92 -19.66 3.44
C ALA A 172 -22.94 -20.81 3.21
N GLN A 173 -23.52 -21.32 4.30
CA GLN A 173 -24.74 -22.10 4.24
C GLN A 173 -25.92 -21.13 4.17
N GLY A 174 -26.50 -21.03 2.97
CA GLY A 174 -27.73 -20.29 2.66
C GLY A 174 -27.50 -19.46 1.40
N GLU A 175 -28.05 -19.74 0.22
CA GLU A 175 -29.42 -20.19 -0.07
C GLU A 175 -29.40 -21.16 -1.27
N GLY A 176 -30.29 -22.16 -1.25
CA GLY A 176 -30.44 -23.10 -2.34
C GLY A 176 -31.23 -22.52 -3.50
N GLU A 177 -30.79 -22.79 -4.73
CA GLU A 177 -31.70 -23.16 -5.82
C GLU A 177 -30.97 -23.95 -6.91
N SER A 178 -31.71 -24.93 -7.44
CA SER A 178 -31.26 -26.01 -8.31
C SER A 178 -31.08 -25.56 -9.77
N GLY A 179 -30.10 -26.11 -10.48
CA GLY A 179 -30.11 -26.07 -11.94
C GLY A 179 -28.84 -26.59 -12.59
N LEU A 180 -28.97 -27.69 -13.34
CA LEU A 180 -27.97 -28.26 -14.25
C LEU A 180 -27.20 -27.19 -15.03
N TYR A 181 -25.90 -27.40 -15.30
CA TYR A 181 -25.36 -27.42 -16.67
C TYR A 181 -24.01 -28.14 -16.74
N SER A 182 -23.83 -28.82 -17.87
CA SER A 182 -22.78 -29.76 -18.19
C SER A 182 -21.90 -29.19 -19.31
N MET A 183 -20.62 -29.60 -19.29
CA MET A 183 -19.71 -29.80 -20.42
C MET A 183 -18.98 -28.61 -21.09
N ALA A 184 -17.65 -28.78 -21.07
CA ALA A 184 -16.74 -28.76 -22.22
C ALA A 184 -16.10 -27.45 -22.68
N GLY A 185 -14.76 -27.46 -22.65
CA GLY A 185 -13.91 -26.89 -23.69
C GLY A 185 -13.29 -25.54 -23.37
N LEU A 186 -11.99 -25.53 -23.04
CA LEU A 186 -11.14 -24.38 -23.32
C LEU A 186 -9.85 -24.84 -24.01
N PRO A 187 -9.52 -24.29 -25.19
CA PRO A 187 -8.23 -24.47 -25.83
C PRO A 187 -7.18 -23.47 -25.31
N GLU A 188 -5.96 -23.79 -25.69
CA GLU A 188 -4.63 -23.20 -25.46
C GLU A 188 -4.49 -21.67 -25.26
N LYS A 189 -3.52 -21.34 -24.40
CA LYS A 189 -2.56 -20.22 -24.42
C LYS A 189 -3.03 -18.85 -24.92
N ARG A 190 -2.98 -17.86 -24.04
CA ARG A 190 -2.82 -16.43 -24.39
C ARG A 190 -1.65 -15.79 -23.63
N PRO A 191 -1.03 -14.74 -24.20
CA PRO A 191 0.35 -14.34 -23.90
C PRO A 191 0.47 -13.37 -22.71
N HIS A 192 1.69 -13.32 -22.17
CA HIS A 192 2.29 -12.28 -21.32
C HIS A 192 1.72 -10.87 -21.57
N ASN A 193 0.98 -10.33 -20.60
CA ASN A 193 1.02 -8.93 -20.10
C ASN A 193 -0.16 -8.49 -19.22
N ASP A 194 -0.92 -9.39 -18.61
CA ASP A 194 -1.96 -8.99 -17.64
C ASP A 194 -1.51 -9.35 -16.22
N ASN A 195 -0.95 -8.37 -15.49
CA ASN A 195 -0.89 -8.40 -14.02
C ASN A 195 -2.27 -8.02 -13.46
N ILE A 196 -3.30 -8.77 -13.85
CA ILE A 196 -4.64 -8.67 -13.27
C ILE A 196 -4.83 -9.92 -12.42
N ILE A 197 -4.82 -9.75 -11.10
CA ILE A 197 -5.45 -10.73 -10.21
C ILE A 197 -6.97 -10.60 -10.47
N LEU A 198 -7.52 -11.51 -11.27
CA LEU A 198 -8.97 -11.58 -11.47
C LEU A 198 -9.63 -12.15 -10.22
N PHE A 199 -10.27 -11.29 -9.44
CA PHE A 199 -11.16 -11.71 -8.37
C PHE A 199 -12.36 -12.52 -8.94
N PRO A 200 -12.82 -13.59 -8.27
CA PRO A 200 -13.91 -14.46 -8.75
C PRO A 200 -15.30 -13.80 -8.91
N VAL A 201 -15.44 -12.48 -8.77
CA VAL A 201 -16.74 -11.80 -8.77
C VAL A 201 -17.20 -11.40 -10.20
N HIS A 202 -16.35 -11.55 -11.23
CA HIS A 202 -16.65 -11.06 -12.59
C HIS A 202 -16.82 -12.14 -13.68
N LEU A 203 -16.87 -13.42 -13.32
CA LEU A 203 -17.30 -14.48 -14.23
C LEU A 203 -18.80 -14.80 -14.00
N ARG A 204 -19.67 -13.83 -14.30
CA ARG A 204 -21.10 -14.06 -14.56
C ARG A 204 -21.44 -13.49 -15.94
N ARG A 205 -21.38 -14.34 -16.97
CA ARG A 205 -22.23 -14.25 -18.16
C ARG A 205 -22.55 -15.67 -18.63
#